data_AF-U1NC08-F1
#
_entry.id   AF-U1NC08-F1
#
_cell.length_a   1.000
_cell.length_b   1.000
_cell.length_c   1.000
_cell.angle_alpha   90.00
_cell.angle_beta   90.00
_cell.angle_gamma   90.00
#
_symmetry.space_group_name_H-M   'P 1'
#
loop_
_entity.id
_entity.type
_entity.pdbx_description
1 polymer ?
#
loop_
_entity_poly.entity_id
_entity_poly.type
_entity_poly.pdbx_seq_one_letter_code
_entity_poly.pdbx_strand_id
1 'polypeptide(L)'
;MVDIAADEDAGYLLALGGGKAIDIAKMAADEIDRGFVSVPTAASHDGIVSGRSSIPEGNSRHSIAADPPLAVVADTELIAEAPWELTTAGCADIISNYTAVQDWRLAQRLKNAEYSEYAGALSEMTAEMLVDNADSIRPNLEESAWIVVKALVSSGVAMSIAGSSRPASGAEHLFSHQLDRIAPNKALHGHQVGVGSILTEYLHSGDGGRWRAIRQALDSIDAPTTAEELGVSDDEVLEALTTAHEIRDRYTILGNGVDLDAAVETATVTGVIDHE
;
A
#
# COMPACT_ATOMS: atom_id res chain seq x y z
N MET A 1 15.70 -11.52 17.84
CA MET A 1 16.43 -11.27 16.57
C MET A 1 17.46 -10.19 16.80
N VAL A 2 17.05 -9.02 17.30
CA VAL A 2 17.92 -7.92 17.73
C VAL A 2 19.07 -8.40 18.64
N ASP A 3 18.75 -9.04 19.78
CA ASP A 3 19.78 -9.53 20.71
C ASP A 3 20.79 -10.48 20.05
N ILE A 4 20.30 -11.45 19.28
CA ILE A 4 21.14 -12.42 18.56
C ILE A 4 22.04 -11.71 17.53
N ALA A 5 21.50 -10.75 16.77
CA ALA A 5 22.25 -10.03 15.76
C ALA A 5 23.33 -9.12 16.37
N ALA A 6 23.04 -8.52 17.53
CA ALA A 6 24.00 -7.73 18.29
C ALA A 6 25.12 -8.60 18.90
N ASP A 7 24.77 -9.76 19.45
CA ASP A 7 25.71 -10.69 20.08
C ASP A 7 26.71 -11.29 19.06
N GLU A 8 26.28 -11.51 17.82
CA GLU A 8 27.10 -12.09 16.75
C GLU A 8 27.96 -11.05 15.97
N ASP A 9 27.90 -9.76 16.34
CA ASP A 9 28.54 -8.63 15.64
C ASP A 9 28.35 -8.66 14.11
N ALA A 10 27.10 -8.95 13.69
CA ALA A 10 26.77 -9.03 12.28
C ALA A 10 26.95 -7.67 11.57
N GLY A 11 27.62 -7.66 10.42
CA GLY A 11 27.81 -6.43 9.62
C GLY A 11 26.56 -5.99 8.85
N TYR A 12 25.64 -6.92 8.56
CA TYR A 12 24.34 -6.67 7.96
C TYR A 12 23.40 -7.84 8.23
N LEU A 13 22.09 -7.61 8.12
CA LEU A 13 21.04 -8.62 8.21
C LEU A 13 20.53 -8.97 6.82
N LEU A 14 20.15 -10.22 6.61
CA LEU A 14 19.50 -10.70 5.40
C LEU A 14 18.20 -11.38 5.77
N ALA A 15 17.11 -11.05 5.06
CA ALA A 15 15.84 -11.74 5.19
C ALA A 15 15.42 -12.39 3.88
N LEU A 16 15.20 -13.70 3.94
CA LEU A 16 14.55 -14.49 2.90
C LEU A 16 13.13 -14.83 3.37
N GLY A 17 12.12 -14.34 2.66
CA GLY A 17 10.72 -14.67 2.98
C GLY A 17 9.70 -13.71 2.40
N GLY A 18 8.45 -13.81 2.86
CA GLY A 18 7.40 -12.85 2.53
C GLY A 18 7.55 -11.52 3.29
N GLY A 19 6.64 -10.57 3.03
CA GLY A 19 6.72 -9.21 3.58
C GLY A 19 6.89 -9.13 5.10
N LYS A 20 6.22 -10.01 5.87
CA LYS A 20 6.35 -10.06 7.33
C LYS A 20 7.78 -10.37 7.80
N ALA A 21 8.46 -11.31 7.17
CA ALA A 21 9.81 -11.69 7.55
C ALA A 21 10.80 -10.55 7.24
N ILE A 22 10.61 -9.90 6.09
CA ILE A 22 11.38 -8.73 5.66
C ILE A 22 11.17 -7.57 6.64
N ASP A 23 9.93 -7.21 6.96
CA ASP A 23 9.64 -6.06 7.83
C ASP A 23 10.25 -6.22 9.23
N ILE A 24 10.17 -7.43 9.80
CA ILE A 24 10.77 -7.74 11.10
C ILE A 24 12.30 -7.60 11.04
N ALA A 25 12.94 -8.15 10.01
CA ALA A 25 14.40 -8.10 9.89
C ALA A 25 14.91 -6.69 9.56
N LYS A 26 14.18 -5.93 8.75
CA LYS A 26 14.48 -4.53 8.44
C LYS A 26 14.41 -3.67 9.69
N MET A 27 13.38 -3.84 10.50
CA MET A 27 13.27 -3.15 11.80
C MET A 27 14.41 -3.56 12.74
N ALA A 28 14.71 -4.85 12.82
CA ALA A 28 15.81 -5.33 13.66
C ALA A 28 17.17 -4.77 13.23
N ALA A 29 17.39 -4.59 11.92
CA ALA A 29 18.62 -4.02 11.37
C ALA A 29 18.75 -2.52 11.68
N ASP A 30 17.65 -1.79 11.52
CA ASP A 30 17.53 -0.36 11.87
C ASP A 30 17.81 -0.12 13.36
N GLU A 31 17.23 -0.95 14.24
CA GLU A 31 17.40 -0.83 15.70
C GLU A 31 18.86 -0.99 16.15
N ILE A 32 19.66 -1.78 15.43
CA ILE A 32 21.08 -2.01 15.76
C ILE A 32 22.06 -1.24 14.87
N ASP A 33 21.57 -0.31 14.04
CA ASP A 33 22.38 0.49 13.10
C ASP A 33 23.25 -0.39 12.18
N ARG A 34 22.61 -1.38 11.54
CA ARG A 34 23.23 -2.31 10.58
C ARG A 34 22.50 -2.31 9.25
N GLY A 35 23.25 -2.60 8.18
CA GLY A 35 22.68 -2.73 6.84
C GLY A 35 21.69 -3.88 6.71
N PHE A 36 20.74 -3.77 5.78
CA PHE A 36 19.74 -4.80 5.52
C PHE A 36 19.71 -5.22 4.04
N VAL A 37 19.59 -6.52 3.77
CA VAL A 37 19.40 -7.10 2.44
C VAL A 37 18.04 -7.82 2.39
N SER A 38 17.20 -7.40 1.45
CA SER A 38 15.86 -7.94 1.24
C SER A 38 15.89 -9.01 0.14
N VAL A 39 15.45 -10.23 0.45
CA VAL A 39 15.31 -11.35 -0.50
C VAL A 39 13.86 -11.82 -0.50
N PRO A 40 12.95 -11.09 -1.17
CA PRO A 40 11.52 -11.40 -1.15
C PRO A 40 11.21 -12.69 -1.90
N THR A 41 10.36 -13.51 -1.29
CA THR A 41 9.76 -14.71 -1.90
C THR A 41 8.33 -14.47 -2.40
N ALA A 42 7.78 -13.27 -2.16
CA ALA A 42 6.48 -12.83 -2.63
C ALA A 42 6.46 -11.30 -2.78
N ALA A 43 5.66 -10.79 -3.71
CA ALA A 43 5.55 -9.38 -4.03
C ALA A 43 4.26 -8.76 -3.46
N SER A 44 4.09 -8.76 -2.14
CA SER A 44 2.81 -8.42 -1.48
C SER A 44 2.55 -6.95 -1.15
N HIS A 45 3.60 -6.14 -1.07
CA HIS A 45 3.54 -4.69 -0.77
C HIS A 45 4.94 -4.08 -0.93
N ASP A 46 5.02 -2.75 -0.99
CA ASP A 46 6.28 -2.05 -1.28
C ASP A 46 7.33 -2.11 -0.14
N GLY A 47 6.93 -2.59 1.05
CA GLY A 47 7.82 -2.88 2.19
C GLY A 47 9.01 -3.80 1.87
N ILE A 48 8.97 -4.56 0.77
CA ILE A 48 10.13 -5.34 0.30
C ILE A 48 11.29 -4.48 -0.21
N VAL A 49 11.04 -3.20 -0.52
CA VAL A 49 12.01 -2.22 -1.03
C VAL A 49 12.04 -0.93 -0.22
N SER A 50 10.94 -0.56 0.44
CA SER A 50 10.79 0.76 1.06
C SER A 50 11.42 0.88 2.45
N GLY A 51 11.67 2.12 2.88
CA GLY A 51 12.06 2.48 4.25
C GLY A 51 10.89 2.49 5.24
N ARG A 52 9.92 1.58 5.07
CA ARG A 52 8.80 1.41 6.01
C ARG A 52 8.57 -0.04 6.36
N SER A 53 8.35 -0.33 7.63
CA SER A 53 8.02 -1.67 8.10
C SER A 53 6.61 -1.70 8.70
N SER A 54 5.80 -2.70 8.35
CA SER A 54 4.51 -2.97 9.00
C SER A 54 4.71 -3.97 10.14
N ILE A 55 4.75 -3.46 11.38
CA ILE A 55 5.02 -4.27 12.57
C ILE A 55 3.71 -4.56 13.31
N PRO A 56 3.44 -5.82 13.72
CA PRO A 56 2.32 -6.13 14.60
C PRO A 56 2.47 -5.45 15.97
N GLU A 57 1.43 -4.76 16.44
CA GLU A 57 1.34 -4.21 17.80
C GLU A 57 0.02 -4.67 18.44
N GLY A 58 0.08 -5.68 19.31
CA GLY A 58 -1.13 -6.30 19.87
C GLY A 58 -2.00 -6.92 18.76
N ASN A 59 -3.21 -6.40 18.59
CA ASN A 59 -4.16 -6.83 17.55
C ASN A 59 -4.10 -5.98 16.28
N SER A 60 -3.36 -4.86 16.25
CA SER A 60 -3.24 -3.98 15.09
C SER A 60 -1.88 -4.09 14.41
N ARG A 61 -1.71 -3.38 13.29
CA ARG A 61 -0.42 -3.20 12.60
C ARG A 61 -0.07 -1.73 12.60
N HIS A 62 1.22 -1.43 12.81
CA HIS A 62 1.73 -0.07 12.83
C HIS A 62 2.86 0.07 11.81
N SER A 63 2.73 1.05 10.91
CA SER A 63 3.75 1.35 9.91
C SER A 63 4.79 2.31 10.50
N ILE A 64 5.99 1.80 10.76
CA ILE A 64 7.12 2.57 11.30
C ILE A 64 8.15 2.90 10.21
N ALA A 65 8.89 3.98 10.40
CA ALA A 65 10.05 4.28 9.56
C ALA A 65 11.18 3.30 9.90
N ALA A 66 11.93 2.89 8.87
CA ALA A 66 13.15 2.11 8.99
C ALA A 66 14.07 2.45 7.81
N ASP A 67 15.35 2.16 7.93
CA ASP A 67 16.27 2.32 6.81
C ASP A 67 15.89 1.41 5.62
N PRO A 68 15.94 1.93 4.38
CA PRO A 68 15.69 1.12 3.19
C PRO A 68 16.80 0.05 3.03
N PRO A 69 16.48 -1.11 2.42
CA PRO A 69 17.48 -2.14 2.15
C PRO A 69 18.65 -1.62 1.30
N LEU A 70 19.87 -2.04 1.63
CA LEU A 70 21.08 -1.80 0.83
C LEU A 70 21.00 -2.49 -0.52
N ALA A 71 20.32 -3.64 -0.58
CA ALA A 71 20.10 -4.41 -1.79
C ALA A 71 18.78 -5.19 -1.70
N VAL A 72 18.13 -5.35 -2.84
CA VAL A 72 16.98 -6.23 -3.02
C VAL A 72 17.36 -7.30 -4.05
N VAL A 73 17.20 -8.56 -3.69
CA VAL A 73 17.41 -9.72 -4.57
C VAL A 73 16.07 -10.41 -4.79
N ALA A 74 15.37 -10.03 -5.85
CA ALA A 74 14.07 -10.58 -6.20
C ALA A 74 14.23 -11.67 -7.27
N ASP A 75 14.09 -12.92 -6.86
CA ASP A 75 14.01 -14.07 -7.78
C ASP A 75 12.59 -14.13 -8.34
N THR A 76 12.44 -13.80 -9.63
CA THR A 76 11.14 -13.65 -10.26
C THR A 76 10.48 -14.97 -10.62
N GLU A 77 11.26 -16.04 -10.81
CA GLU A 77 10.73 -17.40 -10.96
C GLU A 77 10.07 -17.83 -9.64
N LEU A 78 10.77 -17.63 -8.52
CA LEU A 78 10.22 -17.92 -7.19
C LEU A 78 8.98 -17.08 -6.85
N ILE A 79 9.01 -15.77 -7.15
CA ILE A 79 7.89 -14.86 -6.87
C ILE A 79 6.67 -15.22 -7.74
N ALA A 80 6.86 -15.70 -8.96
CA ALA A 80 5.77 -16.14 -9.83
C ALA A 80 5.02 -17.36 -9.29
N GLU A 81 5.69 -18.19 -8.47
CA GLU A 81 5.10 -19.36 -7.78
C GLU A 81 4.41 -19.00 -6.45
N ALA A 82 4.52 -17.76 -5.98
CA ALA A 82 3.88 -17.32 -4.74
C ALA A 82 2.34 -17.38 -4.83
N PRO A 83 1.63 -17.52 -3.70
CA PRO A 83 0.17 -17.44 -3.68
C PRO A 83 -0.34 -16.20 -4.42
N TRP A 84 -1.27 -16.40 -5.36
CA TRP A 84 -1.71 -15.36 -6.28
C TRP A 84 -2.20 -14.09 -5.57
N GLU A 85 -2.94 -14.26 -4.46
CA GLU A 85 -3.42 -13.18 -3.60
C GLU A 85 -2.31 -12.22 -3.12
N LEU A 86 -1.07 -12.69 -2.96
CA LEU A 86 0.06 -11.83 -2.60
C LEU A 86 0.46 -10.95 -3.78
N THR A 87 0.51 -11.49 -4.99
CA THR A 87 0.79 -10.69 -6.19
C THR A 87 -0.29 -9.65 -6.43
N THR A 88 -1.57 -10.02 -6.26
CA THR A 88 -2.68 -9.09 -6.47
C THR A 88 -2.72 -8.02 -5.38
N ALA A 89 -2.34 -8.35 -4.14
CA ALA A 89 -2.13 -7.35 -3.08
C ALA A 89 -1.01 -6.37 -3.44
N GLY A 90 0.13 -6.84 -3.97
CA GLY A 90 1.20 -5.94 -4.40
C GLY A 90 0.80 -5.01 -5.55
N CYS A 91 0.03 -5.52 -6.51
CA CYS A 91 -0.54 -4.68 -7.56
C CYS A 91 -1.47 -3.59 -6.98
N ALA A 92 -2.39 -3.99 -6.10
CA ALA A 92 -3.36 -3.10 -5.50
C ALA A 92 -2.71 -2.00 -4.64
N ASP A 93 -1.65 -2.34 -3.90
CA ASP A 93 -0.82 -1.40 -3.15
C ASP A 93 -0.22 -0.32 -4.06
N ILE A 94 0.31 -0.70 -5.22
CA ILE A 94 0.92 0.24 -6.16
C ILE A 94 -0.10 1.05 -6.95
N ILE A 95 -1.22 0.46 -7.35
CA ILE A 95 -2.32 1.21 -8.01
C ILE A 95 -2.78 2.38 -7.12
N SER A 96 -2.76 2.17 -5.80
CA SER A 96 -3.09 3.18 -4.79
C SER A 96 -2.18 4.42 -4.81
N ASN A 97 -0.97 4.31 -5.36
CA ASN A 97 -0.06 5.45 -5.48
C ASN A 97 -0.69 6.61 -6.26
N TYR A 98 -1.64 6.32 -7.16
CA TYR A 98 -2.39 7.33 -7.89
C TYR A 98 -3.11 8.30 -6.93
N THR A 99 -3.89 7.79 -5.96
CA THR A 99 -4.61 8.62 -4.98
C THR A 99 -3.68 9.23 -3.95
N ALA A 100 -2.60 8.53 -3.58
CA ALA A 100 -1.57 9.07 -2.70
C ALA A 100 -0.90 10.34 -3.27
N VAL A 101 -0.57 10.34 -4.56
CA VAL A 101 0.00 11.52 -5.25
C VAL A 101 -1.03 12.65 -5.36
N GLN A 102 -2.32 12.34 -5.58
CA GLN A 102 -3.38 13.36 -5.56
C GLN A 102 -3.48 14.04 -4.20
N ASP A 103 -3.47 13.28 -3.11
CA ASP A 103 -3.43 13.80 -1.75
C ASP A 103 -2.18 14.61 -1.47
N TRP A 104 -1.03 14.16 -1.97
CA TRP A 104 0.22 14.89 -1.78
C TRP A 104 0.18 16.26 -2.48
N ARG A 105 -0.32 16.31 -3.72
CA ARG A 105 -0.54 17.56 -4.46
C ARG A 105 -1.56 18.46 -3.76
N LEU A 106 -2.63 17.88 -3.22
CA LEU A 106 -3.64 18.63 -2.46
C LEU A 106 -3.01 19.24 -1.20
N ALA A 107 -2.23 18.47 -0.44
CA ALA A 107 -1.50 18.94 0.74
C ALA A 107 -0.46 20.02 0.39
N GLN A 108 0.22 19.92 -0.75
CA GLN A 108 1.11 20.97 -1.24
C GLN A 108 0.34 22.29 -1.42
N ARG A 109 -0.80 22.25 -2.14
CA ARG A 109 -1.60 23.45 -2.42
C ARG A 109 -2.25 24.07 -1.18
N LEU A 110 -2.75 23.25 -0.25
CA LEU A 110 -3.55 23.72 0.88
C LEU A 110 -2.77 23.91 2.17
N LYS A 111 -1.69 23.15 2.37
CA LYS A 111 -0.90 23.14 3.61
C LYS A 111 0.58 23.48 3.38
N ASN A 112 0.97 23.81 2.15
CA ASN A 112 2.35 24.09 1.77
C ASN A 112 3.29 22.93 2.17
N ALA A 113 2.79 21.69 2.07
CA ALA A 113 3.60 20.50 2.28
C ALA A 113 4.71 20.42 1.21
N GLU A 114 5.91 19.99 1.59
CA GLU A 114 6.99 19.74 0.64
C GLU A 114 6.56 18.68 -0.37
N TYR A 115 6.81 18.94 -1.66
CA TYR A 115 6.45 18.06 -2.77
C TYR A 115 7.63 17.91 -3.71
N SER A 116 8.06 16.67 -3.94
CA SER A 116 9.08 16.35 -4.94
C SER A 116 8.41 15.96 -6.24
N GLU A 117 8.57 16.79 -7.27
CA GLU A 117 8.00 16.54 -8.59
C GLU A 117 8.49 15.22 -9.20
N TYR A 118 9.77 14.89 -8.98
CA TYR A 118 10.36 13.63 -9.44
C TYR A 118 9.75 12.41 -8.75
N ALA A 119 9.61 12.45 -7.42
CA ALA A 119 8.99 11.36 -6.67
C ALA A 119 7.52 11.18 -7.04
N GLY A 120 6.77 12.29 -7.13
CA GLY A 120 5.36 12.26 -7.53
C GLY A 120 5.16 11.71 -8.94
N ALA A 121 5.95 12.15 -9.92
CA ALA A 121 5.88 11.67 -11.30
C ALA A 121 6.25 10.19 -11.43
N LEU A 122 7.32 9.75 -10.74
CA LEU A 122 7.73 8.34 -10.74
C LEU A 122 6.62 7.45 -10.17
N SER A 123 6.02 7.86 -9.04
CA SER A 123 4.97 7.10 -8.38
C SER A 123 3.68 7.03 -9.20
N GLU A 124 3.23 8.16 -9.74
CA GLU A 124 2.03 8.25 -10.57
C GLU A 124 2.18 7.43 -11.86
N MET A 125 3.30 7.57 -12.58
CA MET A 125 3.58 6.79 -13.79
C MET A 125 3.58 5.29 -13.49
N THR A 126 4.09 4.88 -12.33
CA THR A 126 4.11 3.47 -11.93
C THR A 126 2.70 2.92 -11.73
N ALA A 127 1.82 3.67 -11.06
CA ALA A 127 0.42 3.30 -10.88
C ALA A 127 -0.33 3.23 -12.22
N GLU A 128 -0.16 4.25 -13.09
CA GLU A 128 -0.79 4.28 -14.40
C GLU A 128 -0.38 3.09 -15.26
N MET A 129 0.91 2.74 -15.27
CA MET A 129 1.38 1.56 -15.99
C MET A 129 0.75 0.27 -15.49
N LEU A 130 0.52 0.11 -14.18
CA LEU A 130 -0.16 -1.08 -13.66
C LEU A 130 -1.64 -1.09 -14.02
N VAL A 131 -2.35 0.03 -13.91
CA VAL A 131 -3.77 0.12 -14.29
C VAL A 131 -3.94 -0.22 -15.78
N ASP A 132 -3.12 0.36 -16.65
CA ASP A 132 -3.20 0.15 -18.10
C ASP A 132 -2.81 -1.27 -18.53
N ASN A 133 -1.99 -1.98 -17.74
CA ASN A 133 -1.49 -3.32 -18.06
C ASN A 133 -2.05 -4.42 -17.14
N ALA A 134 -3.04 -4.13 -16.29
CA ALA A 134 -3.58 -5.06 -15.32
C ALA A 134 -4.01 -6.39 -15.96
N ASP A 135 -4.68 -6.32 -17.12
CA ASP A 135 -5.14 -7.49 -17.89
C ASP A 135 -4.01 -8.41 -18.39
N SER A 136 -2.76 -7.95 -18.38
CA SER A 136 -1.58 -8.74 -18.75
C SER A 136 -0.98 -9.52 -17.58
N ILE A 137 -1.35 -9.17 -16.35
CA ILE A 137 -0.85 -9.80 -15.13
C ILE A 137 -1.68 -11.06 -14.87
N ARG A 138 -1.01 -12.21 -14.76
CA ARG A 138 -1.63 -13.54 -14.65
C ARG A 138 -0.91 -14.39 -13.59
N PRO A 139 -1.60 -15.32 -12.91
CA PRO A 139 -0.98 -16.23 -11.97
C PRO A 139 0.02 -17.17 -12.68
N ASN A 140 1.10 -17.53 -11.99
CA ASN A 140 2.16 -18.44 -12.48
C ASN A 140 2.85 -17.99 -13.78
N LEU A 141 2.89 -16.68 -14.06
CA LEU A 141 3.61 -16.11 -15.19
C LEU A 141 4.78 -15.26 -14.69
N GLU A 142 6.01 -15.60 -15.08
CA GLU A 142 7.20 -14.88 -14.60
C GLU A 142 7.19 -13.41 -15.02
N GLU A 143 6.72 -13.10 -16.22
CA GLU A 143 6.60 -11.74 -16.71
C GLU A 143 5.65 -10.89 -15.85
N SER A 144 4.66 -11.51 -15.20
CA SER A 144 3.81 -10.82 -14.22
C SER A 144 4.62 -10.44 -12.98
N ALA A 145 5.44 -11.34 -12.47
CA ALA A 145 6.36 -11.04 -11.38
C ALA A 145 7.34 -9.92 -11.76
N TRP A 146 7.83 -9.88 -13.01
CA TRP A 146 8.69 -8.79 -13.48
C TRP A 146 8.00 -7.43 -13.38
N ILE A 147 6.75 -7.35 -13.84
CA ILE A 147 5.96 -6.12 -13.81
C ILE A 147 5.78 -5.64 -12.36
N VAL A 148 5.28 -6.52 -11.49
CA VAL A 148 4.96 -6.17 -10.10
C VAL A 148 6.21 -5.81 -9.31
N VAL A 149 7.29 -6.59 -9.41
CA VAL A 149 8.54 -6.32 -8.70
C VAL A 149 9.14 -4.98 -9.14
N LYS A 150 9.20 -4.68 -10.44
CA LYS A 150 9.69 -3.38 -10.93
C LYS A 150 8.83 -2.22 -10.43
N ALA A 151 7.52 -2.43 -10.36
CA ALA A 151 6.59 -1.42 -9.85
C ALA A 151 6.82 -1.15 -8.34
N LEU A 152 6.95 -2.20 -7.53
CA LEU A 152 7.29 -2.10 -6.10
C LEU A 152 8.64 -1.41 -5.87
N VAL A 153 9.65 -1.73 -6.69
CA VAL A 153 10.96 -1.04 -6.65
C VAL A 153 10.80 0.44 -6.97
N SER A 154 10.02 0.78 -8.00
CA SER A 154 9.76 2.17 -8.39
C SER A 154 9.08 2.96 -7.26
N SER A 155 8.08 2.37 -6.58
CA SER A 155 7.42 2.97 -5.41
C SER A 155 8.40 3.19 -4.24
N GLY A 156 9.22 2.17 -3.94
CA GLY A 156 10.29 2.27 -2.93
C GLY A 156 11.26 3.41 -3.22
N VAL A 157 11.74 3.52 -4.47
CA VAL A 157 12.64 4.60 -4.92
C VAL A 157 11.96 5.97 -4.82
N ALA A 158 10.68 6.08 -5.20
CA ALA A 158 9.92 7.32 -5.06
C ALA A 158 9.86 7.79 -3.62
N MET A 159 9.61 6.89 -2.66
CA MET A 159 9.65 7.21 -1.22
C MET A 159 11.03 7.65 -0.75
N SER A 160 12.11 6.99 -1.21
CA SER A 160 13.47 7.40 -0.88
C SER A 160 13.80 8.80 -1.42
N ILE A 161 13.38 9.14 -2.64
CA ILE A 161 13.54 10.49 -3.22
C ILE A 161 12.75 11.52 -2.40
N ALA A 162 11.54 11.17 -1.96
CA ALA A 162 10.68 12.07 -1.20
C ALA A 162 11.07 12.24 0.26
N GLY A 163 11.95 11.37 0.80
CA GLY A 163 12.23 11.30 2.24
C GLY A 163 10.99 11.00 3.09
N SER A 164 9.91 10.49 2.48
CA SER A 164 8.63 10.26 3.14
C SER A 164 7.78 9.25 2.37
N SER A 165 6.72 8.77 3.01
CA SER A 165 5.78 7.85 2.37
C SER A 165 4.73 8.52 1.48
N ARG A 166 4.74 9.85 1.36
CA ARG A 166 3.72 10.60 0.61
C ARG A 166 3.52 10.18 -0.86
N PRO A 167 4.53 9.75 -1.64
CA PRO A 167 4.28 9.29 -3.01
C PRO A 167 3.48 7.98 -3.09
N ALA A 168 3.46 7.17 -2.03
CA ALA A 168 2.84 5.85 -2.03
C ALA A 168 1.74 5.69 -0.96
N SER A 169 1.50 6.70 -0.13
CA SER A 169 0.56 6.60 1.00
C SER A 169 -0.16 7.92 1.26
N GLY A 170 -1.43 7.99 0.88
CA GLY A 170 -2.41 9.05 1.13
C GLY A 170 -3.53 8.57 2.07
N ALA A 171 -4.76 8.96 1.73
CA ALA A 171 -6.01 8.64 2.41
C ALA A 171 -6.38 7.16 2.31
N GLU A 172 -6.08 6.51 1.17
CA GLU A 172 -6.36 5.09 0.98
C GLU A 172 -5.59 4.21 1.98
N HIS A 173 -4.37 4.61 2.32
CA HIS A 173 -3.63 3.99 3.42
C HIS A 173 -4.18 4.31 4.81
N LEU A 174 -4.73 5.52 5.03
CA LEU A 174 -5.38 5.83 6.30
C LEU A 174 -6.62 4.96 6.51
N PHE A 175 -7.40 4.75 5.45
CA PHE A 175 -8.53 3.83 5.43
C PHE A 175 -8.09 2.40 5.78
N SER A 176 -7.06 1.86 5.11
CA SER A 176 -6.52 0.53 5.43
C SER A 176 -6.04 0.43 6.88
N HIS A 177 -5.29 1.43 7.37
CA HIS A 177 -4.82 1.42 8.77
C HIS A 177 -5.96 1.49 9.78
N GLN A 178 -7.05 2.16 9.46
CA GLN A 178 -8.23 2.19 10.31
C GLN A 178 -8.98 0.86 10.28
N LEU A 179 -9.12 0.22 9.12
CA LEU A 179 -9.62 -1.16 9.01
C LEU A 179 -8.78 -2.12 9.85
N ASP A 180 -7.44 -2.04 9.79
CA ASP A 180 -6.56 -2.89 10.62
C ASP A 180 -6.75 -2.67 12.13
N ARG A 181 -7.28 -1.52 12.57
CA ARG A 181 -7.60 -1.24 13.99
C ARG A 181 -8.94 -1.81 14.41
N ILE A 182 -9.98 -1.64 13.59
CA ILE A 182 -11.37 -2.01 13.93
C ILE A 182 -11.70 -3.46 13.56
N ALA A 183 -11.10 -3.97 12.47
CA ALA A 183 -11.34 -5.27 11.88
C ALA A 183 -10.00 -5.99 11.58
N PRO A 184 -9.23 -6.37 12.62
CA PRO A 184 -7.87 -6.86 12.44
C PRO A 184 -7.80 -8.21 11.73
N ASN A 185 -6.79 -8.38 10.86
CA ASN A 185 -6.45 -9.63 10.15
C ASN A 185 -7.55 -10.16 9.19
N LYS A 186 -8.38 -9.27 8.63
CA LYS A 186 -9.44 -9.64 7.68
C LYS A 186 -8.97 -9.81 6.24
N ALA A 187 -8.08 -8.92 5.80
CA ALA A 187 -7.60 -8.87 4.42
C ALA A 187 -6.10 -8.52 4.36
N LEU A 188 -5.49 -8.73 3.20
CA LEU A 188 -4.13 -8.29 2.92
C LEU A 188 -4.08 -6.76 2.82
N HIS A 189 -2.96 -6.17 3.27
CA HIS A 189 -2.78 -4.71 3.28
C HIS A 189 -3.05 -4.07 1.91
N GLY A 190 -2.39 -4.58 0.86
CA GLY A 190 -2.57 -4.06 -0.49
C GLY A 190 -4.01 -4.15 -1.00
N HIS A 191 -4.77 -5.17 -0.61
CA HIS A 191 -6.20 -5.28 -0.96
C HIS A 191 -7.05 -4.21 -0.27
N GLN A 192 -6.85 -4.01 1.04
CA GLN A 192 -7.55 -2.94 1.78
C GLN A 192 -7.23 -1.56 1.18
N VAL A 193 -5.96 -1.33 0.86
CA VAL A 193 -5.45 -0.10 0.24
C VAL A 193 -6.03 0.08 -1.16
N GLY A 194 -6.14 -1.00 -1.95
CA GLY A 194 -6.80 -1.00 -3.26
C GLY A 194 -8.26 -0.54 -3.20
N VAL A 195 -9.06 -1.12 -2.30
CA VAL A 195 -10.45 -0.66 -2.09
C VAL A 195 -10.50 0.78 -1.59
N GLY A 196 -9.61 1.16 -0.67
CA GLY A 196 -9.45 2.54 -0.22
C GLY A 196 -9.17 3.52 -1.37
N SER A 197 -8.42 3.10 -2.39
CA SER A 197 -8.11 3.92 -3.56
C SER A 197 -9.33 4.16 -4.46
N ILE A 198 -10.26 3.19 -4.56
CA ILE A 198 -11.55 3.40 -5.25
C ILE A 198 -12.34 4.51 -4.54
N LEU A 199 -12.53 4.38 -3.23
CA LEU A 199 -13.30 5.33 -2.41
C LEU A 199 -12.70 6.74 -2.46
N THR A 200 -11.39 6.83 -2.26
CA THR A 200 -10.72 8.13 -2.14
C THR A 200 -10.55 8.82 -3.50
N GLU A 201 -10.42 8.09 -4.60
CA GLU A 201 -10.43 8.70 -5.93
C GLU A 201 -11.80 9.34 -6.22
N TYR A 202 -12.91 8.65 -5.90
CA TYR A 202 -14.24 9.24 -6.05
C TYR A 202 -14.39 10.53 -5.23
N LEU A 203 -13.86 10.58 -4.00
CA LEU A 203 -13.87 11.81 -3.20
C LEU A 203 -13.05 12.95 -3.83
N HIS A 204 -11.96 12.64 -4.53
CA HIS A 204 -11.16 13.65 -5.24
C HIS A 204 -11.85 14.19 -6.49
N SER A 205 -12.44 13.29 -7.29
CA SER A 205 -12.76 13.59 -8.70
C SER A 205 -14.24 13.42 -9.05
N GLY A 206 -15.04 12.82 -8.17
CA GLY A 206 -16.45 12.49 -8.38
C GLY A 206 -16.69 11.59 -9.60
N ASP A 207 -17.80 11.81 -10.30
CA ASP A 207 -18.21 10.99 -11.43
C ASP A 207 -17.23 10.95 -12.60
N GLY A 208 -16.44 12.02 -12.79
CA GLY A 208 -15.44 12.12 -13.86
C GLY A 208 -14.09 11.50 -13.51
N GLY A 209 -13.98 10.93 -12.30
CA GLY A 209 -12.75 10.36 -11.78
C GLY A 209 -12.33 9.03 -12.40
N ARG A 210 -11.11 8.62 -12.06
CA ARG A 210 -10.53 7.33 -12.49
C ARG A 210 -10.88 6.16 -11.58
N TRP A 211 -11.70 6.34 -10.54
CA TRP A 211 -12.11 5.26 -9.63
C TRP A 211 -12.67 4.02 -10.36
N ARG A 212 -13.37 4.21 -11.50
CA ARG A 212 -13.87 3.08 -12.33
C ARG A 212 -12.73 2.31 -13.00
N ALA A 213 -11.69 3.01 -13.46
CA ALA A 213 -10.53 2.37 -14.06
C ALA A 213 -9.69 1.64 -13.01
N ILE A 214 -9.54 2.23 -11.81
CA ILE A 214 -8.92 1.57 -10.65
C ILE A 214 -9.70 0.29 -10.31
N ARG A 215 -11.02 0.39 -10.15
CA ARG A 215 -11.87 -0.76 -9.85
C ARG A 215 -11.73 -1.86 -10.91
N GLN A 216 -11.79 -1.50 -12.20
CA GLN A 216 -11.65 -2.46 -13.29
C GLN A 216 -10.27 -3.14 -13.29
N ALA A 217 -9.20 -2.39 -13.02
CA ALA A 217 -7.85 -2.94 -12.94
C ALA A 217 -7.66 -3.89 -11.75
N LEU A 218 -8.30 -3.61 -10.61
CA LEU A 218 -8.30 -4.52 -9.45
C LEU A 218 -9.09 -5.80 -9.74
N ASP A 219 -10.30 -5.66 -10.29
CA ASP A 219 -11.16 -6.79 -10.67
C ASP A 219 -10.47 -7.70 -11.70
N SER A 220 -9.77 -7.13 -12.69
CA SER A 220 -9.15 -7.92 -13.76
C SER A 220 -7.94 -8.76 -13.35
N ILE A 221 -7.41 -8.49 -12.15
CA ILE A 221 -6.36 -9.29 -11.50
C ILE A 221 -6.88 -10.08 -10.30
N ASP A 222 -8.19 -10.23 -10.11
CA ASP A 222 -8.80 -10.92 -8.96
C ASP A 222 -8.48 -10.26 -7.59
N ALA A 223 -8.22 -8.95 -7.56
CA ALA A 223 -8.09 -8.19 -6.31
C ALA A 223 -9.48 -7.73 -5.81
N PRO A 224 -9.73 -7.68 -4.49
CA PRO A 224 -10.98 -7.20 -3.93
C PRO A 224 -11.35 -5.78 -4.37
N THR A 225 -12.62 -5.58 -4.65
CA THR A 225 -13.27 -4.30 -4.97
C THR A 225 -14.47 -4.00 -4.08
N THR A 226 -14.91 -4.95 -3.25
CA THR A 226 -16.04 -4.80 -2.33
C THR A 226 -15.67 -5.09 -0.86
N ALA A 227 -16.54 -4.69 0.06
CA ALA A 227 -16.46 -5.03 1.49
C ALA A 227 -16.49 -6.55 1.71
N GLU A 228 -17.40 -7.25 1.01
CA GLU A 228 -17.55 -8.70 1.10
C GLU A 228 -16.27 -9.44 0.67
N GLU A 229 -15.65 -9.02 -0.43
CA GLU A 229 -14.40 -9.61 -0.93
C GLU A 229 -13.21 -9.37 0.01
N LEU A 230 -13.23 -8.29 0.79
CA LEU A 230 -12.29 -8.02 1.88
C LEU A 230 -12.61 -8.79 3.18
N GLY A 231 -13.78 -9.42 3.28
CA GLY A 231 -14.23 -10.11 4.50
C GLY A 231 -14.58 -9.17 5.67
N VAL A 232 -14.94 -7.92 5.36
CA VAL A 232 -15.40 -6.89 6.31
C VAL A 232 -16.87 -6.55 6.07
N SER A 233 -17.55 -6.00 7.06
CA SER A 233 -18.93 -5.52 6.90
C SER A 233 -18.97 -4.11 6.29
N ASP A 234 -20.13 -3.75 5.73
CA ASP A 234 -20.39 -2.38 5.26
C ASP A 234 -20.19 -1.35 6.38
N ASP A 235 -20.66 -1.67 7.60
CA ASP A 235 -20.44 -0.84 8.79
C ASP A 235 -18.94 -0.62 9.08
N GLU A 236 -18.10 -1.66 8.95
CA GLU A 236 -16.65 -1.55 9.13
C GLU A 236 -16.02 -0.66 8.05
N VAL A 237 -16.49 -0.73 6.80
CA VAL A 237 -16.03 0.16 5.72
C VAL A 237 -16.42 1.62 6.00
N LEU A 238 -17.67 1.87 6.41
CA LEU A 238 -18.16 3.22 6.71
C LEU A 238 -17.47 3.80 7.94
N GLU A 239 -17.29 3.01 9.01
CA GLU A 239 -16.53 3.42 10.19
C GLU A 239 -15.09 3.76 9.81
N ALA A 240 -14.43 2.91 9.01
CA ALA A 240 -13.07 3.19 8.56
C ALA A 240 -12.98 4.48 7.72
N LEU A 241 -13.88 4.69 6.77
CA LEU A 241 -13.83 5.88 5.90
C LEU A 241 -14.08 7.18 6.67
N THR A 242 -15.01 7.16 7.63
CA THR A 242 -15.36 8.35 8.44
C THR A 242 -14.28 8.70 9.46
N THR A 243 -13.58 7.71 10.02
CA THR A 243 -12.60 7.90 11.11
C THR A 243 -11.12 7.82 10.68
N ALA A 244 -10.82 7.42 9.43
CA ALA A 244 -9.45 7.29 8.93
C ALA A 244 -8.57 8.55 9.07
N HIS A 245 -9.17 9.74 9.04
CA HIS A 245 -8.46 11.01 9.24
C HIS A 245 -7.77 11.12 10.62
N GLU A 246 -8.17 10.31 11.60
CA GLU A 246 -7.60 10.29 12.96
C GLU A 246 -6.31 9.45 13.08
N ILE A 247 -5.97 8.66 12.05
CA ILE A 247 -4.82 7.73 12.09
C ILE A 247 -3.49 8.45 12.29
N ARG A 248 -3.28 9.58 11.60
CA ARG A 248 -2.05 10.39 11.68
C ARG A 248 -2.30 11.82 11.21
N ASP A 249 -1.47 12.74 11.68
CA ASP A 249 -1.47 14.14 11.24
C ASP A 249 -0.86 14.28 9.83
N ARG A 250 -1.68 13.98 8.81
CA ARG A 250 -1.36 14.16 7.39
C ARG A 250 -2.60 14.67 6.67
N TYR A 251 -2.49 15.85 6.07
CA TYR A 251 -3.58 16.39 5.25
C TYR A 251 -3.78 15.56 3.97
N THR A 252 -5.02 15.15 3.74
CA THR A 252 -5.53 14.37 2.60
C THR A 252 -6.92 14.88 2.22
N ILE A 253 -7.56 14.26 1.23
CA ILE A 253 -8.95 14.54 0.83
C ILE A 253 -9.95 14.31 1.97
N LEU A 254 -9.62 13.46 2.95
CA LEU A 254 -10.48 13.18 4.10
C LEU A 254 -10.58 14.38 5.07
N GLY A 255 -9.72 15.39 4.96
CA GLY A 255 -9.82 16.62 5.74
C GLY A 255 -9.90 16.38 7.25
N ASN A 256 -11.03 16.79 7.85
CA ASN A 256 -11.33 16.60 9.29
C ASN A 256 -12.36 15.47 9.50
N GLY A 257 -12.48 14.54 8.55
CA GLY A 257 -13.49 13.48 8.52
C GLY A 257 -14.48 13.64 7.38
N VAL A 258 -14.99 12.50 6.93
CA VAL A 258 -16.07 12.40 5.95
C VAL A 258 -17.37 12.23 6.73
N ASP A 259 -18.41 13.01 6.41
CA ASP A 259 -19.74 12.83 7.00
C ASP A 259 -20.31 11.45 6.63
N LEU A 260 -21.06 10.83 7.55
CA LEU A 260 -21.60 9.47 7.34
C LEU A 260 -22.44 9.37 6.05
N ASP A 261 -23.33 10.34 5.80
CA ASP A 261 -24.15 10.36 4.59
C ASP A 261 -23.29 10.41 3.31
N ALA A 262 -22.17 11.15 3.35
CA ALA A 262 -21.23 11.22 2.23
C ALA A 262 -20.40 9.94 2.09
N ALA A 263 -20.07 9.28 3.20
CA ALA A 263 -19.39 7.99 3.21
C ALA A 263 -20.27 6.89 2.61
N VAL A 264 -21.57 6.85 2.97
CA VAL A 264 -22.57 5.96 2.38
C VAL A 264 -22.66 6.21 0.88
N GLU A 265 -22.94 7.45 0.46
CA GLU A 265 -23.02 7.80 -0.97
C GLU A 265 -21.76 7.36 -1.73
N THR A 266 -20.58 7.66 -1.18
CA THR A 266 -19.29 7.30 -1.80
C THR A 266 -19.13 5.79 -1.95
N ALA A 267 -19.35 5.03 -0.87
CA ALA A 267 -19.16 3.59 -0.87
C ALA A 267 -20.17 2.89 -1.80
N THR A 268 -21.41 3.41 -1.88
CA THR A 268 -22.43 2.79 -2.72
C THR A 268 -22.30 3.18 -4.19
N VAL A 269 -22.01 4.44 -4.53
CA VAL A 269 -21.75 4.87 -5.93
C VAL A 269 -20.56 4.13 -6.53
N THR A 270 -19.53 3.87 -5.72
CA THR A 270 -18.35 3.13 -6.15
C THR A 270 -18.53 1.60 -6.17
N GLY A 271 -19.67 1.11 -5.67
CA GLY A 271 -19.99 -0.31 -5.55
C GLY A 271 -19.08 -1.07 -4.58
N VAL A 272 -18.48 -0.37 -3.61
CA VAL A 272 -17.68 -1.00 -2.54
C VAL A 272 -18.61 -1.66 -1.52
N ILE A 273 -19.77 -1.07 -1.27
CA ILE A 273 -20.88 -1.67 -0.51
C ILE A 273 -22.12 -1.76 -1.41
N ASP A 274 -23.03 -2.68 -1.08
CA ASP A 274 -24.28 -2.84 -1.83
C ASP A 274 -25.28 -1.71 -1.54
N HIS A 275 -26.18 -1.45 -2.49
CA HIS A 275 -27.40 -0.70 -2.24
C HIS A 275 -28.43 -1.64 -1.60
N GLU A 276 -28.76 -1.44 -0.33
CA GLU A 276 -30.02 -1.98 0.25
C GLU A 276 -31.27 -1.29 -0.32
#